data_AF-A0A3S0E1N5-F1
#
_entry.id   AF-A0A3S0E1N5-F1
#
_cell.length_a   1.000
_cell.length_b   1.000
_cell.length_c   1.000
_cell.angle_alpha   90.00
_cell.angle_beta   90.00
_cell.angle_gamma   90.00
#
_symmetry.space_group_name_H-M   'P 1'
#
loop_
_entity.id
_entity.type
_entity.pdbx_description
1 polymer ?
#
loop_
_entity_poly.entity_id
_entity_poly.type
_entity_poly.pdbx_seq_one_letter_code
_entity_poly.pdbx_strand_id
1 'polypeptide(L)'
;MIIKLLRLLNTESNCTLPKISQSINQSVIQTLGMIAQVNQIEPELIRSENGSFKLSRQINWLNQEQINSLLMTHEINHQIIILGETLSTNTYSLNNINSYPRPTVISCELQTGGRGRFGRKWLSKIATDLTSSLIY
;
A
#
# COMPACT_ATOMS: atom_id res chain seq x y z
N MET A 1 6.80 -4.65 -2.71
CA MET A 1 7.64 -5.26 -1.64
C MET A 1 7.60 -4.42 -0.36
N ILE A 2 7.50 -3.10 -0.48
CA ILE A 2 7.34 -2.15 0.63
C ILE A 2 6.18 -2.53 1.56
N ILE A 3 5.04 -2.94 1.00
CA ILE A 3 3.86 -3.32 1.79
C ILE A 3 4.16 -4.48 2.75
N LYS A 4 4.99 -5.46 2.36
CA LYS A 4 5.36 -6.57 3.25
C LYS A 4 6.19 -6.08 4.44
N LEU A 5 7.17 -5.21 4.19
CA LEU A 5 7.98 -4.56 5.23
C LEU A 5 7.09 -3.80 6.22
N LEU A 6 6.17 -2.97 5.70
CA LEU A 6 5.29 -2.17 6.54
C LEU A 6 4.31 -3.02 7.34
N ARG A 7 3.75 -4.10 6.76
CA ARG A 7 2.87 -5.02 7.48
C ARG A 7 3.61 -5.70 8.64
N LEU A 8 4.85 -6.13 8.44
CA LEU A 8 5.69 -6.70 9.49
C LEU A 8 5.91 -5.71 10.64
N LEU A 9 6.32 -4.47 10.32
CA LEU A 9 6.56 -3.42 11.32
C LEU A 9 5.28 -2.91 11.99
N ASN A 10 4.11 -3.15 11.40
CA ASN A 10 2.81 -2.82 12.00
C ASN A 10 2.35 -3.88 13.00
N THR A 11 2.80 -5.13 12.85
CA THR A 11 2.47 -6.23 13.77
C THR A 11 3.49 -6.41 14.89
N GLU A 12 4.76 -6.08 14.63
CA GLU A 12 5.86 -6.25 15.56
C GLU A 12 6.48 -4.90 15.93
N SER A 13 6.58 -4.63 17.24
CA SER A 13 7.05 -3.33 17.75
C SER A 13 8.57 -3.18 17.81
N ASN A 14 9.33 -4.29 17.82
CA ASN A 14 10.79 -4.30 17.97
C ASN A 14 11.45 -5.25 16.96
N CYS A 15 11.63 -4.80 15.72
CA CYS A 15 12.29 -5.60 14.69
C CYS A 15 13.73 -5.13 14.46
N THR A 16 14.70 -6.02 14.62
CA THR A 16 16.09 -5.74 14.22
C THR A 16 16.25 -5.91 12.70
N LEU A 17 17.21 -5.22 12.10
CA LEU A 17 17.43 -5.27 10.65
C LEU A 17 17.66 -6.70 10.10
N PRO A 18 18.44 -7.59 10.75
CA PRO A 18 18.57 -8.97 10.32
C PRO A 18 17.23 -9.71 10.34
N LYS A 19 16.44 -9.55 11.41
CA LYS A 19 15.11 -10.17 11.53
C LYS A 19 14.18 -9.71 10.41
N ILE A 20 14.14 -8.41 10.13
CA ILE A 20 13.33 -7.84 9.04
C ILE A 20 13.75 -8.47 7.72
N SER A 21 15.05 -8.45 7.41
CA SER A 21 15.59 -8.94 6.14
C SER A 21 15.26 -10.42 5.90
N GLN A 22 15.34 -11.24 6.95
CA GLN A 22 14.96 -12.64 6.92
C GLN A 22 13.45 -12.82 6.68
N SER A 23 12.60 -12.10 7.43
CA SER A 23 11.14 -12.20 7.32
C SER A 23 10.60 -11.78 5.96
N ILE A 24 11.22 -10.78 5.31
CA ILE A 24 10.82 -10.33 3.97
C ILE A 24 11.59 -11.00 2.83
N ASN A 25 12.48 -11.95 3.15
CA ASN A 25 13.35 -12.66 2.21
C ASN A 25 14.15 -11.71 1.29
N GLN A 26 14.90 -10.78 1.90
CA GLN A 26 15.77 -9.82 1.23
C GLN A 26 17.12 -9.72 1.91
N SER A 27 18.12 -9.18 1.22
CA SER A 27 19.38 -8.83 1.87
C SER A 27 19.20 -7.65 2.83
N VAL A 28 20.15 -7.52 3.77
CA VAL A 28 20.22 -6.39 4.70
C VAL A 28 20.29 -5.05 3.96
N ILE A 29 21.10 -4.97 2.89
CA ILE A 29 21.29 -3.76 2.09
C ILE A 29 19.98 -3.38 1.36
N GLN A 30 19.31 -4.35 0.73
CA GLN A 30 18.02 -4.11 0.09
C GLN A 30 16.96 -3.65 1.10
N THR A 31 16.95 -4.25 2.29
CA THR A 31 16.04 -3.87 3.38
C THR A 31 16.27 -2.41 3.81
N LEU A 32 17.53 -1.99 3.96
CA LEU A 32 17.86 -0.58 4.24
C LEU A 32 17.42 0.35 3.12
N GLY A 33 17.64 -0.05 1.86
CA GLY A 33 17.17 0.71 0.69
C GLY A 33 15.64 0.89 0.71
N MET A 34 14.90 -0.17 1.07
CA MET A 34 13.44 -0.11 1.21
C MET A 34 13.01 0.82 2.36
N ILE A 35 13.67 0.76 3.51
CA ILE A 35 13.40 1.66 4.65
C ILE A 35 13.65 3.12 4.23
N ALA A 36 14.77 3.39 3.57
CA ALA A 36 15.09 4.72 3.05
C ALA A 36 14.03 5.19 2.04
N GLN A 37 13.60 4.32 1.12
CA GLN A 37 12.56 4.65 0.15
C GLN A 37 11.22 4.99 0.82
N VAL A 38 10.81 4.24 1.84
CA VAL A 38 9.59 4.54 2.61
C VAL A 38 9.69 5.93 3.24
N ASN A 39 10.82 6.24 3.89
CA ASN A 39 11.02 7.54 4.53
C ASN A 39 11.21 8.70 3.55
N GLN A 40 11.54 8.43 2.28
CA GLN A 40 11.48 9.45 1.22
C GLN A 40 10.04 9.76 0.80
N ILE A 41 9.14 8.78 0.83
CA ILE A 41 7.72 8.95 0.51
C ILE A 41 7.00 9.63 1.68
N GLU A 42 7.20 9.13 2.90
CA GLU A 42 6.62 9.67 4.12
C GLU A 42 7.72 9.81 5.18
N PRO A 43 8.26 11.03 5.36
CA PRO A 43 9.32 11.27 6.34
C PRO A 43 8.95 10.78 7.74
N GLU A 44 9.91 10.12 8.38
CA GLU A 44 9.79 9.54 9.73
C GLU A 44 8.73 8.44 9.91
N LEU A 45 8.19 7.86 8.84
CA LEU A 45 7.25 6.74 8.99
C LEU A 45 7.90 5.53 9.65
N ILE A 46 9.14 5.17 9.27
CA ILE A 46 9.95 4.15 9.93
C ILE A 46 11.03 4.83 10.76
N ARG A 47 11.05 4.55 12.06
CA ARG A 47 12.02 5.10 13.03
C ARG A 47 12.99 4.01 13.47
N SER A 48 14.25 4.41 13.68
CA SER A 48 15.29 3.57 14.27
C SER A 48 15.52 3.98 15.71
N GLU A 49 15.34 3.07 16.65
CA GLU A 49 15.57 3.28 18.09
C GLU A 49 16.35 2.08 18.65
N ASN A 50 17.50 2.34 19.29
CA ASN A 50 18.34 1.33 19.94
C ASN A 50 18.67 0.10 19.05
N GLY A 51 18.86 0.32 17.74
CA GLY A 51 19.17 -0.76 16.78
C GLY A 51 17.96 -1.57 16.30
N SER A 52 16.75 -1.17 16.69
CA SER A 52 15.47 -1.71 16.21
C SER A 52 14.73 -0.70 15.35
N PHE A 53 13.89 -1.20 14.45
CA PHE A 53 13.03 -0.38 13.59
C PHE A 53 11.57 -0.59 13.95
N LYS A 54 10.81 0.50 13.95
CA LYS A 54 9.37 0.51 14.22
C LYS A 54 8.65 1.58 13.41
N LEU A 55 7.33 1.44 13.26
CA LEU A 55 6.51 2.50 12.67
C LEU A 55 6.27 3.63 13.68
N SER A 56 6.24 4.88 13.22
CA SER A 56 5.90 6.05 14.04
C SER A 56 4.42 6.15 14.38
N ARG A 57 3.56 5.49 13.60
CA ARG A 57 2.11 5.39 13.80
C ARG A 57 1.61 4.01 13.35
N GLN A 58 0.46 3.61 13.89
CA GLN A 58 -0.24 2.44 13.38
C GLN A 58 -0.77 2.70 11.96
N ILE A 59 -0.65 1.69 11.11
CA ILE A 59 -1.23 1.71 9.77
C ILE A 59 -2.58 0.99 9.79
N ASN A 60 -3.62 1.69 9.33
CA ASN A 60 -4.93 1.12 9.03
C ASN A 60 -4.94 0.63 7.58
N TRP A 61 -4.77 -0.68 7.40
CA TRP A 61 -4.71 -1.31 6.08
C TRP A 61 -6.11 -1.45 5.46
N LEU A 62 -6.20 -1.37 4.14
CA LEU A 62 -7.42 -1.76 3.44
C LEU A 62 -7.70 -3.24 3.69
N ASN A 63 -8.94 -3.54 4.08
CA ASN A 63 -9.37 -4.89 4.43
C ASN A 63 -10.46 -5.34 3.45
N GLN A 64 -10.09 -6.27 2.57
CA GLN A 64 -10.97 -6.82 1.53
C GLN A 64 -12.25 -7.44 2.13
N GLU A 65 -12.11 -8.21 3.21
CA GLU A 65 -13.24 -8.92 3.83
C GLU A 65 -14.21 -7.94 4.47
N GLN A 66 -13.69 -6.94 5.19
CA GLN A 66 -14.50 -5.90 5.82
C GLN A 66 -15.24 -5.07 4.77
N ILE A 67 -14.58 -4.68 3.69
CA ILE A 67 -15.20 -3.92 2.59
C ILE A 67 -16.27 -4.76 1.93
N ASN A 68 -15.99 -6.02 1.58
CA ASN A 68 -16.96 -6.92 0.98
C ASN A 68 -18.19 -7.11 1.88
N SER A 69 -18.00 -7.28 3.19
CA SER A 69 -19.10 -7.41 4.15
C SER A 69 -19.96 -6.15 4.19
N LEU A 70 -19.36 -4.95 4.18
CA LEU A 70 -20.11 -3.69 4.14
C LEU A 70 -20.91 -3.53 2.84
N LEU A 71 -20.32 -3.89 1.70
CA LEU A 71 -21.00 -3.83 0.41
C LEU A 71 -22.21 -4.77 0.36
N MET A 72 -22.08 -6.00 0.88
CA MET A 72 -23.20 -6.94 0.99
C MET A 72 -24.32 -6.38 1.87
N THR A 73 -23.99 -5.81 3.03
CA THR A 73 -24.97 -5.20 3.94
C THR A 73 -25.76 -4.06 3.29
N HIS A 74 -25.15 -3.36 2.34
CA HIS A 74 -25.78 -2.26 1.61
C HIS A 74 -26.32 -2.66 0.22
N GLU A 75 -26.36 -3.95 -0.11
CA GLU A 75 -26.80 -4.47 -1.42
C GLU A 75 -26.04 -3.89 -2.62
N ILE A 76 -24.77 -3.51 -2.41
CA ILE A 76 -23.90 -2.93 -3.44
C ILE A 76 -23.13 -4.04 -4.13
N ASN A 77 -23.52 -4.38 -5.37
CA ASN A 77 -22.86 -5.41 -6.17
C ASN A 77 -21.68 -4.87 -6.99
N HIS A 78 -20.64 -4.37 -6.31
CA HIS A 78 -19.39 -3.93 -6.93
C HIS A 78 -18.27 -4.92 -6.64
N GLN A 79 -17.48 -5.30 -7.65
CA GLN A 79 -16.24 -6.02 -7.40
C GLN A 79 -15.19 -5.05 -6.84
N ILE A 80 -14.53 -5.43 -5.76
CA ILE A 80 -13.43 -4.65 -5.16
C ILE A 80 -12.13 -5.42 -5.32
N ILE A 81 -11.10 -4.73 -5.83
CA ILE A 81 -9.74 -5.27 -5.95
C ILE A 81 -8.80 -4.33 -5.20
N ILE A 82 -8.12 -4.87 -4.18
CA ILE A 82 -7.13 -4.13 -3.39
C ILE A 82 -5.74 -4.62 -3.77
N LEU A 83 -4.94 -3.72 -4.32
CA LEU A 83 -3.54 -3.96 -4.66
C LEU A 83 -2.63 -3.48 -3.52
N GLY A 84 -1.54 -4.18 -3.29
CA GLY A 84 -0.52 -3.67 -2.35
C GLY A 84 0.15 -2.41 -2.90
N GLU A 85 0.71 -2.48 -4.11
CA GLU A 85 1.51 -1.41 -4.69
C GLU A 85 1.27 -1.38 -6.19
N THR A 86 1.10 -0.18 -6.77
CA THR A 86 0.97 0.00 -8.23
C THR A 86 1.53 1.36 -8.64
N LEU A 87 1.84 1.56 -9.93
CA LEU A 87 2.17 2.88 -10.45
C LEU A 87 0.97 3.82 -10.27
N SER A 88 -0.20 3.38 -10.72
CA SER A 88 -1.44 4.10 -10.53
C SER A 88 -2.64 3.18 -10.64
N THR A 89 -3.63 3.36 -9.76
CA THR A 89 -4.93 2.68 -9.84
C THR A 89 -5.59 2.90 -11.19
N ASN A 90 -5.59 4.14 -11.69
CA ASN A 90 -6.16 4.46 -13.01
C ASN A 90 -5.41 3.78 -14.17
N THR A 91 -4.07 3.78 -14.13
CA THR A 91 -3.28 3.08 -15.18
C THR A 91 -3.52 1.58 -15.14
N TYR A 92 -3.60 0.99 -13.94
CA TYR A 92 -3.95 -0.42 -13.78
C TYR A 92 -5.37 -0.72 -14.29
N SER A 93 -6.35 0.12 -13.97
CA SER A 93 -7.73 -0.02 -14.45
C SER A 93 -7.79 0.02 -15.98
N LEU A 94 -7.13 0.97 -16.64
CA LEU A 94 -7.11 1.09 -18.09
C LEU A 94 -6.49 -0.15 -18.76
N ASN A 95 -5.39 -0.67 -18.21
CA ASN A 95 -4.71 -1.85 -18.75
C ASN A 95 -5.52 -3.14 -18.60
N ASN A 96 -6.45 -3.20 -17.63
CA ASN A 96 -7.25 -4.39 -17.32
C ASN A 96 -8.76 -4.17 -17.54
N ILE A 97 -9.14 -3.13 -18.27
CA ILE A 97 -10.54 -2.68 -18.38
C ILE A 97 -11.48 -3.74 -18.97
N ASN A 98 -10.95 -4.64 -19.81
CA ASN A 98 -11.70 -5.72 -20.43
C ASN A 98 -11.66 -7.03 -19.63
N SER A 99 -10.84 -7.10 -18.58
CA SER A 99 -10.63 -8.29 -17.76
C SER A 99 -11.54 -8.36 -16.54
N TYR A 100 -12.25 -7.26 -16.23
CA TYR A 100 -13.11 -7.18 -15.05
C TYR A 100 -14.57 -6.88 -15.41
N PRO A 101 -15.53 -7.45 -14.68
CA PRO A 101 -16.93 -7.07 -14.77
C PRO A 101 -17.13 -5.60 -14.36
N ARG A 102 -18.25 -5.03 -14.75
CA ARG A 102 -18.66 -3.67 -14.36
C ARG A 102 -19.82 -3.75 -13.38
N PRO A 103 -19.83 -2.93 -12.30
CA PRO A 103 -18.76 -2.02 -11.86
C PRO A 103 -17.65 -2.73 -11.06
N THR A 104 -16.40 -2.33 -11.28
CA THR A 104 -15.23 -2.78 -10.49
C THR A 104 -14.46 -1.58 -9.94
N VAL A 105 -14.19 -1.58 -8.63
CA VAL A 105 -13.31 -0.61 -7.99
C VAL A 105 -11.92 -1.23 -7.80
N ILE A 106 -10.91 -0.54 -8.30
CA ILE A 106 -9.50 -0.85 -8.05
C ILE A 106 -8.98 0.14 -7.01
N SER A 107 -8.48 -0.35 -5.88
CA SER A 107 -7.83 0.45 -4.84
C SER A 107 -6.42 -0.06 -4.56
N CYS A 108 -5.56 0.76 -3.96
CA CYS A 108 -4.25 0.31 -3.55
C CYS A 108 -3.72 1.00 -2.29
N GLU A 109 -2.80 0.34 -1.59
CA GLU A 109 -2.16 0.88 -0.38
C GLU A 109 -1.09 1.95 -0.71
N LEU A 110 -0.44 1.84 -1.88
CA LEU A 110 0.58 2.78 -2.33
C LEU A 110 0.59 2.94 -3.86
N GLN A 111 0.45 4.19 -4.31
CA GLN A 111 0.78 4.60 -5.68
C GLN A 111 2.20 5.17 -5.76
N THR A 112 3.06 4.59 -6.59
CA THR A 112 4.44 5.10 -6.81
C THR A 112 4.55 6.07 -7.99
N GLY A 113 3.53 6.13 -8.84
CA GLY A 113 3.50 6.94 -10.07
C GLY A 113 2.16 7.63 -10.29
N GLY A 114 1.50 8.06 -9.21
CA GLY A 114 0.22 8.74 -9.30
C GLY A 114 0.26 9.98 -10.19
N ARG A 115 -0.80 10.18 -10.98
CA ARG A 115 -0.93 11.31 -11.91
C ARG A 115 -2.26 12.01 -11.70
N GLY A 116 -2.19 13.33 -11.57
CA GLY A 116 -3.33 14.23 -11.65
C GLY A 116 -3.53 14.77 -13.06
N ARG A 117 -4.37 15.81 -13.16
CA ARG A 117 -4.67 16.46 -14.44
C ARG A 117 -3.42 17.11 -15.05
N PHE A 118 -3.38 17.16 -16.37
CA PHE A 118 -2.31 17.81 -17.14
C PHE A 118 -0.90 17.27 -16.82
N GLY A 119 -0.79 15.97 -16.52
CA GLY A 119 0.48 15.30 -16.25
C GLY A 119 1.12 15.63 -14.90
N ARG A 120 0.43 16.36 -14.02
CA ARG A 120 0.94 16.65 -12.66
C ARG A 120 1.11 15.36 -11.88
N LYS A 121 2.13 15.28 -11.04
CA LYS A 121 2.32 14.15 -10.12
C LYS A 121 1.29 14.23 -8.99
N TRP A 122 0.70 13.09 -8.64
CA TRP A 122 -0.08 12.91 -7.42
C TRP A 122 0.74 12.09 -6.44
N LEU A 123 1.08 12.68 -5.30
CA LEU A 123 1.81 12.01 -4.23
C LEU A 123 0.79 11.43 -3.25
N SER A 124 0.73 10.09 -3.14
CA SER A 124 -0.09 9.41 -2.15
C SER A 124 0.73 9.08 -0.91
N LYS A 125 0.24 9.47 0.26
CA LYS A 125 0.76 9.05 1.56
C LYS A 125 0.28 7.65 1.90
N ILE A 126 1.18 6.85 2.46
CA ILE A 126 0.93 5.44 2.73
C ILE A 126 -0.16 5.31 3.80
N ALA A 127 -1.24 4.61 3.48
CA ALA A 127 -2.36 4.37 4.41
C ALA A 127 -2.89 5.63 5.12
N THR A 128 -2.83 6.77 4.43
CA THR A 128 -3.48 8.03 4.81
C THR A 128 -4.46 8.43 3.72
N ASP A 129 -4.02 8.30 2.47
CA ASP A 129 -4.85 8.61 1.31
C ASP A 129 -5.58 7.37 0.81
N LEU A 130 -6.87 7.50 0.54
CA LEU A 130 -7.62 6.48 -0.20
C LEU A 130 -7.41 6.71 -1.70
N THR A 131 -6.70 5.80 -2.35
CA THR A 131 -6.49 5.85 -3.79
C THR A 131 -7.32 4.78 -4.49
N SER A 132 -8.21 5.21 -5.38
CA SER A 132 -9.15 4.31 -6.04
C SER A 132 -9.45 4.75 -7.48
N SER A 133 -9.86 3.80 -8.31
CA SER A 133 -10.38 4.03 -9.66
C SER A 133 -11.57 3.10 -9.90
N LEU A 134 -12.57 3.58 -10.63
CA LEU A 134 -13.79 2.84 -10.93
C LEU A 134 -13.82 2.50 -12.42
N ILE A 135 -13.94 1.22 -12.73
CA ILE A 135 -14.30 0.71 -14.04
C ILE A 135 -15.83 0.58 -14.05
N TYR A 136 -16.48 1.32 -14.95
CA TYR A 136 -17.93 1.33 -15.13
C TYR A 136 -18.31 1.23 -16.61
#